data_AF-A0A8T4MCH0-F1
#
_entry.id   AF-A0A8T4MCH0-F1
#
_cell.length_a   1.000
_cell.length_b   1.000
_cell.length_c   1.000
_cell.angle_alpha   90.00
_cell.angle_beta   90.00
_cell.angle_gamma   90.00
#
_symmetry.space_group_name_H-M   'P 1'
#
loop_
_entity.id
_entity.type
_entity.pdbx_description
1 polymer ?
#
loop_
_entity_poly.entity_id
_entity_poly.type
_entity_poly.pdbx_seq_one_letter_code
_entity_poly.pdbx_strand_id
1 'polypeptide(L)'
;MKLEDALRFASEHRDLLPREIAAELLKQGFDAIIIAKILSEGEIGDSFEVSYSLKDAGFSLKDRACALRDVCELNYSEIIELLINDNGGRPDYLDIRLAFNQIGASNNQVYRALLDHGLPRRDVMKVINGNRVTLNLYEDG
;
A
#
# COMPACT_ATOMS: atom_id res chain seq x y z
N MET A 1 6.81 -19.28 -13.45
CA MET A 1 7.17 -19.93 -12.18
C MET A 1 5.89 -20.26 -11.42
N LYS A 2 5.81 -21.38 -10.68
CA LYS A 2 4.64 -21.65 -9.81
C LYS A 2 4.80 -20.92 -8.48
N LEU A 3 3.71 -20.73 -7.73
CA LEU A 3 3.76 -20.06 -6.42
C LEU A 3 4.76 -20.73 -5.45
N GLU A 4 4.81 -22.07 -5.44
CA GLU A 4 5.71 -22.86 -4.59
C GLU A 4 7.18 -22.65 -4.94
N ASP A 5 7.49 -22.51 -6.24
CA ASP A 5 8.84 -22.21 -6.71
C ASP A 5 9.24 -20.79 -6.32
N ALA A 6 8.28 -19.85 -6.35
CA ALA A 6 8.48 -18.47 -5.96
C ALA A 6 8.76 -18.30 -4.47
N LEU A 7 8.00 -19.00 -3.62
CA LEU A 7 8.25 -19.05 -2.17
C LEU A 7 9.61 -19.67 -1.85
N ARG A 8 10.00 -20.70 -2.60
CA ARG A 8 11.32 -21.32 -2.46
C ARG A 8 12.43 -20.35 -2.87
N PHE A 9 12.30 -19.71 -4.02
CA PHE A 9 13.23 -18.66 -4.47
C PHE A 9 13.41 -17.60 -3.38
N ALA A 10 12.31 -17.09 -2.84
CA ALA A 10 12.32 -16.04 -1.83
C ALA A 10 12.96 -16.52 -0.51
N SER A 11 12.76 -17.79 -0.14
CA SER A 11 13.38 -18.42 1.04
C SER A 11 14.88 -18.70 0.87
N GLU A 12 15.30 -19.04 -0.34
CA GLU A 12 16.70 -19.31 -0.70
C GLU A 12 17.54 -18.03 -0.86
N HIS A 13 16.87 -16.90 -1.13
CA HIS A 13 17.50 -15.60 -1.35
C HIS A 13 17.15 -14.58 -0.26
N ARG A 14 17.13 -15.02 1.01
CA ARG A 14 16.87 -14.14 2.18
C ARG A 14 17.94 -13.06 2.39
N ASP A 15 19.03 -13.10 1.62
CA ASP A 15 20.06 -12.06 1.54
C ASP A 15 19.64 -10.87 0.67
N LEU A 16 18.63 -11.03 -0.19
CA LEU A 16 18.06 -9.96 -1.00
C LEU A 16 17.08 -9.10 -0.21
N LEU A 17 16.98 -7.84 -0.58
CA LEU A 17 15.98 -6.93 -0.05
C LEU A 17 14.58 -7.31 -0.58
N PRO A 18 13.49 -7.07 0.17
CA PRO A 18 12.12 -7.35 -0.26
C PRO A 18 11.78 -6.77 -1.66
N ARG A 19 12.28 -5.57 -1.96
CA ARG A 19 12.12 -4.90 -3.27
C ARG A 19 12.82 -5.63 -4.42
N GLU A 20 13.96 -6.25 -4.17
CA GLU A 20 14.73 -6.99 -5.19
C GLU A 20 14.01 -8.30 -5.52
N ILE A 21 13.48 -8.96 -4.50
CA ILE A 21 12.64 -10.14 -4.65
C ILE A 21 11.36 -9.78 -5.42
N ALA A 22 10.67 -8.70 -5.03
CA ALA A 22 9.48 -8.22 -5.75
C ALA A 22 9.75 -7.91 -7.22
N ALA A 23 10.87 -7.24 -7.53
CA ALA A 23 11.28 -6.93 -8.89
C ALA A 23 11.53 -8.19 -9.73
N GLU A 24 12.16 -9.22 -9.14
CA GLU A 24 12.40 -10.48 -9.84
C GLU A 24 11.09 -11.25 -10.06
N LEU A 25 10.22 -11.31 -9.07
CA LEU A 25 8.89 -11.91 -9.20
C LEU A 25 8.04 -11.21 -10.28
N LEU A 26 8.12 -9.88 -10.37
CA LEU A 26 7.45 -9.10 -11.41
C LEU A 26 7.94 -9.50 -12.81
N LYS A 27 9.25 -9.64 -13.02
CA LYS A 27 9.81 -10.09 -14.31
C LYS A 27 9.29 -11.46 -14.73
N GLN A 28 8.93 -12.29 -13.76
CA GLN A 28 8.36 -13.61 -13.98
C GLN A 28 6.85 -13.60 -14.21
N GLY A 29 6.23 -12.41 -14.20
CA GLY A 29 4.82 -12.19 -14.53
C GLY A 29 3.86 -12.30 -13.36
N PHE A 30 4.35 -12.28 -12.11
CA PHE A 30 3.47 -12.26 -10.94
C PHE A 30 2.84 -10.88 -10.71
N ASP A 31 1.59 -10.88 -10.27
CA ASP A 31 0.85 -9.68 -9.91
C ASP A 31 1.14 -9.23 -8.46
N ALA A 32 0.60 -8.07 -8.08
CA ALA A 32 0.81 -7.47 -6.77
C ALA A 32 0.34 -8.36 -5.61
N ILE A 33 -0.77 -9.09 -5.78
CA ILE A 33 -1.35 -9.92 -4.72
C ILE A 33 -0.45 -11.13 -4.48
N ILE A 34 0.00 -11.78 -5.55
CA ILE A 34 0.90 -12.93 -5.45
C ILE A 34 2.26 -12.51 -4.91
N ILE A 35 2.80 -11.37 -5.35
CA ILE A 35 4.07 -10.84 -4.83
C ILE A 35 3.95 -10.53 -3.34
N ALA A 36 2.90 -9.81 -2.91
CA ALA A 36 2.66 -9.53 -1.49
C ALA A 36 2.53 -10.81 -0.69
N LYS A 37 1.83 -11.82 -1.23
CA LYS A 37 1.69 -13.13 -0.60
C LYS A 37 3.03 -13.82 -0.39
N ILE A 38 3.87 -13.85 -1.41
CA ILE A 38 5.21 -14.45 -1.31
C ILE A 38 6.06 -13.72 -0.28
N LEU A 39 6.04 -12.39 -0.28
CA LEU A 39 6.80 -11.60 0.68
C LEU A 39 6.29 -11.82 2.11
N SER A 40 4.98 -11.77 2.32
CA SER A 40 4.36 -11.93 3.64
C SER A 40 4.49 -13.35 4.19
N GLU A 41 4.19 -14.38 3.40
CA GLU A 41 4.29 -15.79 3.83
C GLU A 41 5.75 -16.26 3.93
N GLY A 42 6.65 -15.67 3.14
CA GLY A 42 8.09 -15.93 3.21
C GLY A 42 8.77 -15.29 4.42
N GLU A 43 8.05 -14.46 5.19
CA GLU A 43 8.57 -13.59 6.27
C GLU A 43 9.65 -12.63 5.75
N ILE A 44 9.43 -12.08 4.55
CA ILE A 44 10.35 -11.22 3.81
C ILE A 44 9.86 -9.79 3.93
N GLY A 45 10.20 -9.23 5.09
CA GLY A 45 9.86 -7.88 5.49
C GLY A 45 8.47 -7.73 6.10
N ASP A 46 8.23 -6.57 6.69
CA ASP A 46 6.94 -6.21 7.28
C ASP A 46 5.96 -5.64 6.24
N SER A 47 4.72 -5.33 6.65
CA SER A 47 3.70 -4.79 5.73
C SER A 47 4.11 -3.46 5.08
N PHE A 48 4.97 -2.67 5.72
CA PHE A 48 5.52 -1.44 5.15
C PHE A 48 6.52 -1.79 4.04
N GLU A 49 7.44 -2.71 4.30
CA GLU A 49 8.39 -3.19 3.30
C GLU A 49 7.70 -3.87 2.11
N VAL A 50 6.62 -4.61 2.34
CA VAL A 50 5.76 -5.16 1.27
C VAL A 50 5.15 -4.04 0.43
N SER A 51 4.50 -3.07 1.07
CA SER A 51 3.86 -1.94 0.38
C SER A 51 4.86 -1.12 -0.45
N TYR A 52 6.04 -0.87 0.11
CA TYR A 52 7.13 -0.17 -0.55
C TYR A 52 7.70 -0.97 -1.71
N SER A 53 7.86 -2.29 -1.56
CA SER A 53 8.35 -3.18 -2.62
C SER A 53 7.39 -3.21 -3.80
N LEU A 54 6.08 -3.26 -3.55
CA LEU A 54 5.07 -3.16 -4.60
C LEU A 54 5.09 -1.80 -5.31
N LYS A 55 5.35 -0.72 -4.57
CA LYS A 55 5.52 0.62 -5.14
C LYS A 55 6.74 0.69 -6.07
N ASP A 56 7.90 0.20 -5.62
CA ASP A 56 9.13 0.18 -6.41
C ASP A 56 9.00 -0.69 -7.66
N ALA A 57 8.22 -1.78 -7.57
CA ALA A 57 7.83 -2.61 -8.70
C ALA A 57 6.84 -1.91 -9.67
N GLY A 58 6.35 -0.71 -9.35
CA GLY A 58 5.49 0.10 -10.20
C GLY A 58 4.00 -0.23 -10.13
N PHE A 59 3.56 -0.98 -9.12
CA PHE A 59 2.13 -1.26 -8.94
C PHE A 59 1.34 -0.03 -8.52
N SER A 60 0.10 0.06 -8.99
CA SER A 60 -0.77 1.19 -8.68
C SER A 60 -1.16 1.22 -7.20
N LEU A 61 -1.60 2.39 -6.71
CA LEU A 61 -2.14 2.53 -5.35
C LEU A 61 -3.28 1.54 -5.07
N LYS A 62 -4.12 1.28 -6.07
CA LYS A 62 -5.21 0.30 -5.98
C LYS A 62 -4.66 -1.11 -5.76
N ASP A 63 -3.72 -1.54 -6.59
CA ASP A 63 -3.17 -2.91 -6.53
C ASP A 63 -2.47 -3.14 -5.19
N ARG A 64 -1.75 -2.14 -4.71
CA ARG A 64 -1.12 -2.12 -3.38
C ARG A 64 -2.16 -2.23 -2.28
N ALA A 65 -3.21 -1.41 -2.32
CA ALA A 65 -4.27 -1.44 -1.30
C ALA A 65 -5.02 -2.78 -1.28
N CYS A 66 -5.30 -3.38 -2.45
CA CYS A 66 -5.86 -4.72 -2.56
C CYS A 66 -4.94 -5.75 -1.91
N ALA A 67 -3.66 -5.76 -2.29
CA ALA A 67 -2.69 -6.72 -1.81
C ALA A 67 -2.52 -6.65 -0.29
N LEU A 68 -2.40 -5.44 0.27
CA LEU A 68 -2.28 -5.23 1.72
C LEU A 68 -3.53 -5.69 2.50
N ARG A 69 -4.73 -5.43 1.96
CA ARG A 69 -5.99 -5.88 2.57
C ARG A 69 -6.11 -7.40 2.56
N ASP A 70 -5.80 -8.02 1.41
CA ASP A 70 -6.09 -9.43 1.18
C ASP A 70 -5.02 -10.36 1.75
N VAL A 71 -3.78 -9.88 1.86
CA VAL A 71 -2.63 -10.69 2.29
C VAL A 71 -2.14 -10.33 3.67
N CYS A 72 -1.98 -9.04 3.97
CA CYS A 72 -1.41 -8.59 5.24
C CYS A 72 -2.47 -8.45 6.35
N GLU A 73 -3.72 -8.81 6.07
CA GLU A 73 -4.87 -8.74 6.99
C GLU A 73 -5.06 -7.36 7.65
N LEU A 74 -4.60 -6.30 6.97
CA LEU A 74 -4.65 -4.94 7.48
C LEU A 74 -6.06 -4.36 7.38
N ASN A 75 -6.42 -3.58 8.38
CA ASN A 75 -7.62 -2.76 8.36
C ASN A 75 -7.41 -1.50 7.50
N TYR A 76 -8.52 -0.83 7.18
CA TYR A 76 -8.49 0.35 6.33
C TYR A 76 -7.64 1.52 6.88
N SER A 77 -7.61 1.72 8.20
CA SER A 77 -6.78 2.79 8.79
C SER A 77 -5.29 2.49 8.61
N GLU A 78 -4.87 1.25 8.83
CA GLU A 78 -3.48 0.80 8.63
C GLU A 78 -3.05 0.94 7.17
N ILE A 79 -3.92 0.54 6.23
CA ILE A 79 -3.63 0.68 4.80
C ILE A 79 -3.52 2.16 4.40
N ILE A 80 -4.35 3.06 4.95
CA ILE A 80 -4.26 4.51 4.67
C ILE A 80 -2.91 5.03 5.16
N GLU A 81 -2.55 4.70 6.39
CA GLU A 81 -1.30 5.15 7.00
C GLU A 81 -0.09 4.69 6.17
N LEU A 82 -0.04 3.41 5.79
CA LEU A 82 1.02 2.87 4.94
C LEU A 82 1.10 3.58 3.60
N LEU A 83 -0.02 3.70 2.88
CA LEU A 83 -0.03 4.31 1.54
C LEU A 83 0.31 5.80 1.59
N ILE A 84 0.03 6.49 2.70
CA ILE A 84 0.43 7.89 2.89
C ILE A 84 1.94 7.99 3.16
N ASN A 85 2.44 7.22 4.11
CA ASN A 85 3.84 7.24 4.51
C ASN A 85 4.75 6.86 3.33
N ASP A 86 4.32 5.90 2.51
CA ASP A 86 5.03 5.50 1.29
C ASP A 86 5.09 6.58 0.22
N ASN A 87 4.19 7.57 0.22
CA ASN A 87 4.22 8.71 -0.70
C ASN A 87 5.11 9.86 -0.17
N GLY A 88 5.99 9.59 0.80
CA GLY A 88 6.93 10.57 1.33
C GLY A 88 6.24 11.72 2.06
N GLY A 89 5.07 11.45 2.67
CA GLY A 89 4.28 12.47 3.38
C GLY A 89 3.58 13.49 2.47
N ARG A 90 3.49 13.24 1.17
CA ARG A 90 2.70 14.07 0.23
C ARG A 90 1.63 13.25 -0.49
N PRO A 91 0.71 12.62 0.23
CA PRO A 91 -0.36 11.87 -0.40
C PRO A 91 -1.30 12.79 -1.20
N ASP A 92 -1.70 12.35 -2.38
CA ASP A 92 -2.95 12.83 -2.97
C ASP A 92 -4.10 12.08 -2.30
N TYR A 93 -4.76 12.77 -1.36
CA TYR A 93 -5.84 12.16 -0.58
C TYR A 93 -7.05 11.80 -1.43
N LEU A 94 -7.21 12.39 -2.63
CA LEU A 94 -8.23 11.96 -3.57
C LEU A 94 -7.87 10.60 -4.17
N ASP A 95 -6.61 10.39 -4.56
CA ASP A 95 -6.16 9.10 -5.10
C ASP A 95 -6.25 7.99 -4.06
N ILE A 96 -5.95 8.29 -2.79
CA ILE A 96 -6.17 7.36 -1.67
C ILE A 96 -7.65 7.03 -1.53
N ARG A 97 -8.54 8.03 -1.49
CA ARG A 97 -9.98 7.77 -1.42
C ARG A 97 -10.46 6.91 -2.58
N LEU A 98 -9.98 7.19 -3.80
CA LEU A 98 -10.34 6.43 -5.00
C LEU A 98 -9.86 4.97 -4.91
N ALA A 99 -8.63 4.74 -4.47
CA ALA A 99 -8.11 3.39 -4.23
C ALA A 99 -8.97 2.65 -3.18
N PHE A 100 -9.37 3.33 -2.11
CA PHE A 100 -10.19 2.75 -1.05
C PHE A 100 -11.60 2.38 -1.50
N ASN A 101 -12.25 3.24 -2.29
CA ASN A 101 -13.55 2.92 -2.87
C ASN A 101 -13.47 1.70 -3.80
N GLN A 102 -12.37 1.54 -4.53
CA GLN A 102 -12.15 0.40 -5.42
C GLN A 102 -11.96 -0.92 -4.68
N ILE A 103 -11.56 -0.87 -3.40
CA ILE A 103 -11.46 -2.05 -2.53
C ILE A 103 -12.67 -2.21 -1.61
N GLY A 104 -13.75 -1.45 -1.84
CA GLY A 104 -15.03 -1.61 -1.13
C GLY A 104 -15.11 -0.88 0.21
N ALA A 105 -14.18 0.03 0.52
CA ALA A 105 -14.28 0.87 1.70
C ALA A 105 -15.46 1.84 1.57
N SER A 106 -16.24 1.98 2.64
CA SER A 106 -17.28 3.01 2.73
C SER A 106 -16.67 4.39 2.94
N ASN A 107 -17.38 5.45 2.55
CA ASN A 107 -16.98 6.83 2.84
C ASN A 107 -16.73 7.07 4.35
N ASN A 108 -17.45 6.37 5.24
CA ASN A 108 -17.24 6.47 6.68
C ASN A 108 -15.91 5.85 7.13
N GLN A 109 -15.49 4.73 6.52
CA GLN A 109 -14.19 4.11 6.79
C GLN A 109 -13.06 5.00 6.30
N VAL A 110 -13.18 5.54 5.08
CA VAL A 110 -12.19 6.50 4.56
C VAL A 110 -12.16 7.77 5.41
N TYR A 111 -13.32 8.29 5.81
CA TYR A 111 -13.41 9.48 6.67
C TYR A 111 -12.68 9.27 8.00
N ARG A 112 -12.89 8.13 8.67
CA ARG A 112 -12.22 7.81 9.94
C ARG A 112 -10.72 7.65 9.76
N ALA A 113 -10.30 6.85 8.79
CA ALA A 113 -8.89 6.60 8.54
C ALA A 113 -8.11 7.89 8.18
N LEU A 114 -8.71 8.81 7.42
CA LEU A 114 -8.10 10.11 7.14
C LEU A 114 -8.03 11.02 8.39
N LEU A 115 -9.03 10.99 9.26
CA LEU A 115 -9.00 11.73 10.53
C LEU A 115 -7.95 11.16 11.48
N ASP A 116 -7.87 9.83 11.60
CA ASP A 116 -6.91 9.13 12.47
C ASP A 116 -5.47 9.44 12.03
N HIS A 117 -5.26 9.62 10.72
CA HIS A 117 -3.99 10.09 10.17
C HIS A 117 -3.68 11.57 10.49
N GLY A 118 -4.61 12.33 11.06
CA GLY A 118 -4.40 13.73 11.46
C GLY A 118 -4.87 14.75 10.42
N LEU A 119 -5.59 14.33 9.38
CA LEU A 119 -6.14 15.27 8.41
C LEU A 119 -7.24 16.13 9.06
N PRO A 120 -7.20 17.48 8.95
CA PRO A 120 -8.24 18.32 9.53
C PRO A 120 -9.61 17.94 8.96
N ARG A 121 -10.64 17.89 9.81
CA ARG A 121 -12.02 17.53 9.41
C ARG A 121 -12.51 18.27 8.17
N ARG A 122 -12.19 19.56 8.05
CA ARG A 122 -12.52 20.38 6.87
C ARG A 122 -11.96 19.78 5.58
N ASP A 123 -10.72 19.33 5.62
CA ASP A 123 -10.01 18.82 4.45
C ASP A 123 -10.37 17.36 4.17
N VAL A 124 -10.68 16.54 5.19
CA VAL A 124 -11.34 15.24 5.00
C VAL A 124 -12.66 15.39 4.24
N MET A 125 -13.49 16.35 4.63
CA MET A 125 -14.77 16.59 3.93
C MET A 125 -14.58 17.01 2.47
N LYS A 126 -13.53 17.78 2.16
CA LYS A 126 -13.18 18.09 0.77
C LYS A 126 -12.86 16.83 -0.02
N VAL A 127 -12.04 15.94 0.54
CA VAL A 127 -11.65 14.66 -0.07
C VAL A 127 -12.86 13.77 -0.30
N ILE A 128 -13.71 13.58 0.71
CA ILE A 128 -14.94 12.78 0.61
C ILE A 128 -15.87 13.32 -0.50
N ASN A 129 -15.97 14.64 -0.63
CA ASN A 129 -16.73 15.31 -1.69
C ASN A 129 -16.03 15.29 -3.08
N GLY A 130 -14.89 14.60 -3.21
CA GLY A 130 -14.20 14.42 -4.49
C GLY A 130 -13.20 15.52 -4.85
N ASN A 131 -12.86 16.40 -3.92
CA ASN A 131 -11.85 17.44 -4.17
C ASN A 131 -10.45 16.93 -3.85
N ARG A 132 -9.47 17.33 -4.67
CA ARG A 132 -8.05 17.08 -4.39
C ARG A 132 -7.62 17.87 -3.16
N VAL A 133 -6.94 17.19 -2.25
CA VAL A 133 -6.21 17.77 -1.13
C VAL A 133 -4.84 17.14 -1.15
N THR A 134 -3.81 17.98 -1.09
CA THR A 134 -2.44 17.61 -0.79
C THR A 134 -2.05 18.43 0.44
N LEU A 135 -1.56 17.78 1.49
CA LEU A 135 -0.94 18.51 2.59
C LEU A 135 0.56 18.57 2.31
N ASN A 136 1.12 19.77 2.36
CA ASN A 136 2.54 19.90 2.61
C ASN A 136 2.75 19.63 4.10
N LEU A 137 3.06 18.39 4.48
CA LEU A 137 3.43 18.04 5.86
C LEU A 137 4.78 18.66 6.30
N TYR A 138 5.35 19.57 5.50
CA TYR A 138 6.54 20.35 5.76
C TYR A 138 6.30 21.84 5.41
N GLU A 139 5.36 22.46 6.11
CA GLU A 139 5.34 23.92 6.29
C GLU A 139 5.16 24.22 7.78
N ASP A 140 6.09 23.74 8.59
CA ASP A 140 6.36 24.35 9.89
C ASP A 140 7.78 24.93 9.81
N GLY A 141 7.90 26.22 10.15
CA GLY A 141 9.10 27.04 9.99
C GLY A 141 10.23 26.78 10.98
#